data_AF-A0ABD7NG98-F1
#
_entry.id   AF-A0ABD7NG98-F1
#
_cell.length_a   1.000
_cell.length_b   1.000
_cell.length_c   1.000
_cell.angle_alpha   90.00
_cell.angle_beta   90.00
_cell.angle_gamma   90.00
#
_symmetry.space_group_name_H-M   'P 1'
#
loop_
_entity.id
_entity.type
_entity.pdbx_description
1 polymer ?
#
loop_
_entity_poly.entity_id
_entity_poly.type
_entity_poly.pdbx_seq_one_letter_code
_entity_poly.pdbx_strand_id
1 'polypeptide(L)'
;MKKRIGILLVASLFLLTACGEKKTNVETKQEGKATSAKVASSEQVKKKAKVHYNGSYYSVKGKYDEIVIANKHYPLSSDYNPGENPTAKAKLLELIATMQREGYPISHQYSGFRSYQTQVTLYQNYVNQDGKEAADRYSARPGYSEH
;
A
#
# COMPACT_ATOMS: atom_id res chain seq x y z
N MET A 1 -3.38 12.09 -56.81
CA MET A 1 -1.91 12.08 -56.97
C MET A 1 -1.28 11.52 -55.71
N LYS A 2 -0.71 10.31 -55.78
CA LYS A 2 -0.08 9.61 -54.65
C LYS A 2 1.32 10.19 -54.42
N LYS A 3 1.65 10.64 -53.21
CA LYS A 3 3.03 11.01 -52.81
C LYS A 3 3.41 10.29 -51.52
N ARG A 4 4.67 9.85 -51.51
CA ARG A 4 5.21 8.67 -50.85
C ARG A 4 5.70 8.95 -49.42
N ILE A 5 5.65 7.89 -48.63
CA ILE A 5 6.25 7.68 -47.31
C ILE A 5 7.77 7.87 -47.36
N GLY A 6 8.33 8.50 -46.33
CA GLY A 6 9.75 8.49 -46.01
C GLY A 6 9.94 8.27 -44.51
N ILE A 7 10.28 7.05 -44.11
CA ILE A 7 10.70 6.67 -42.76
C ILE A 7 12.21 6.90 -42.68
N LEU A 8 12.66 7.76 -41.77
CA LEU A 8 14.07 8.00 -41.46
C LEU A 8 14.38 7.39 -40.10
N LEU A 9 14.98 6.19 -40.15
CA LEU A 9 15.52 5.45 -39.01
C LEU A 9 16.92 5.98 -38.72
N VAL A 10 17.09 6.71 -37.61
CA VAL A 10 18.42 7.10 -37.11
C VAL A 10 18.73 6.24 -35.90
N ALA A 11 19.54 5.21 -36.12
CA ALA A 11 20.15 4.42 -35.06
C ALA A 11 21.42 5.15 -34.57
N SER A 12 21.39 5.71 -33.37
CA SER A 12 22.60 6.22 -32.70
C SER A 12 23.01 5.26 -31.58
N LEU A 13 24.07 4.50 -31.84
CA LEU A 13 24.77 3.64 -30.90
C LEU A 13 25.87 4.46 -30.23
N PHE A 14 25.81 4.66 -28.91
CA PHE A 14 26.96 5.18 -28.14
C PHE A 14 27.19 4.36 -26.86
N LEU A 15 28.14 3.45 -27.04
CA LEU A 15 29.13 2.81 -26.16
C LEU A 15 29.08 3.08 -24.64
N LEU A 16 29.00 1.98 -23.89
CA LEU A 16 29.35 1.83 -22.48
C LEU A 16 30.87 1.91 -22.29
N THR A 17 31.33 2.77 -21.37
CA THR A 17 32.70 2.75 -20.83
C THR A 17 32.69 2.39 -19.35
N ALA A 18 33.27 1.24 -19.04
CA ALA A 18 33.54 0.72 -17.70
C ALA A 18 35.02 0.91 -17.33
N CYS A 19 35.29 1.37 -16.12
CA CYS A 19 36.55 1.28 -15.36
C CYS A 19 36.13 1.18 -13.89
N GLY A 20 36.60 0.31 -13.01
CA GLY A 20 37.83 -0.48 -12.93
C GLY A 20 38.28 -0.41 -11.47
N GLU A 21 38.12 -1.51 -10.72
CA GLU A 21 38.49 -1.62 -9.30
C GLU A 21 40.01 -1.48 -9.06
N LYS A 22 40.41 -0.79 -7.99
CA LYS A 22 41.71 -0.99 -7.35
C LYS A 22 41.56 -1.03 -5.83
N LYS A 23 42.00 -2.16 -5.27
CA LYS A 23 42.24 -2.40 -3.84
C LYS A 23 43.45 -1.60 -3.37
N THR A 24 43.37 -1.02 -2.18
CA THR A 24 44.53 -0.76 -1.30
C THR A 24 44.12 -1.03 0.14
N ASN A 25 45.06 -1.57 0.91
CA ASN A 25 44.94 -1.92 2.31
C ASN A 25 46.14 -1.29 3.05
N VAL A 26 46.01 -1.15 4.37
CA VAL A 26 47.04 -0.87 5.42
C VAL A 26 47.07 0.56 6.02
N GLU A 27 46.52 0.64 7.25
CA GLU A 27 47.03 1.24 8.52
C GLU A 27 47.51 2.72 8.58
N THR A 28 47.39 3.53 9.65
CA THR A 28 46.79 3.50 10.99
C THR A 28 46.92 4.94 11.57
N LYS A 29 46.05 5.28 12.54
CA LYS A 29 46.26 6.15 13.74
C LYS A 29 45.60 7.56 13.80
N GLN A 30 44.61 7.63 14.72
CA GLN A 30 44.27 8.69 15.70
C GLN A 30 43.96 10.11 15.17
N GLU A 31 42.96 10.86 15.64
CA GLU A 31 42.18 10.87 16.88
C GLU A 31 40.96 11.78 16.64
N GLY A 32 39.77 11.42 17.14
CA GLY A 32 38.58 12.21 16.87
C GLY A 32 37.31 11.68 17.54
N LYS A 33 37.32 11.61 18.87
CA LYS A 33 36.17 11.81 19.77
C LYS A 33 34.78 11.45 19.21
N ALA A 34 34.42 10.16 19.23
CA ALA A 34 33.03 9.72 19.11
C ALA A 34 32.57 9.18 20.45
N THR A 35 31.95 10.07 21.22
CA THR A 35 31.24 9.80 22.46
C THR A 35 30.28 8.62 22.25
N SER A 36 30.48 7.54 23.00
CA SER A 36 29.51 6.48 23.19
C SER A 36 28.30 7.06 23.93
N ALA A 37 27.38 7.65 23.17
CA ALA A 37 26.05 7.99 23.65
C ALA A 37 25.18 6.75 23.49
N LYS A 38 25.12 5.98 24.58
CA LYS A 38 24.01 5.10 24.94
C LYS A 38 22.73 5.95 24.87
N VAL A 39 22.13 6.06 23.70
CA VAL A 39 20.79 6.64 23.55
C VAL A 39 19.84 5.56 24.04
N ALA A 40 19.41 5.77 25.27
CA ALA A 40 18.38 5.03 25.95
C ALA A 40 17.23 4.75 24.98
N SER A 41 16.99 3.46 24.77
CA SER A 41 15.70 2.92 24.41
C SER A 41 14.65 3.65 25.24
N SER A 42 13.93 4.58 24.62
CA SER A 42 12.74 5.17 25.21
C SER A 42 11.70 4.08 25.24
N GLU A 43 11.69 3.31 26.32
CA GLU A 43 10.59 2.46 26.75
C GLU A 43 9.39 3.35 27.07
N GLN A 44 8.72 3.78 26.02
CA GLN A 44 7.28 3.93 26.03
C GLN A 44 6.75 2.66 25.39
N VAL A 45 6.72 1.59 26.19
CA VAL A 45 5.96 0.38 25.86
C VAL A 45 4.49 0.81 25.83
N LYS A 46 4.06 1.33 24.67
CA LYS A 46 2.64 1.42 24.33
C LYS A 46 2.10 0.01 24.58
N LYS A 47 1.28 -0.18 25.62
CA LYS A 47 0.55 -1.44 25.81
C LYS A 47 -0.07 -1.79 24.45
N LYS A 48 0.45 -2.81 23.76
CA LYS A 48 -0.17 -3.30 22.53
C LYS A 48 -1.60 -3.64 22.90
N ALA A 49 -2.57 -2.98 22.26
CA ALA A 49 -3.96 -3.34 22.41
C ALA A 49 -4.09 -4.83 22.12
N LYS A 50 -4.77 -5.57 23.01
CA LYS A 50 -4.96 -7.01 22.84
C LYS A 50 -5.86 -7.21 21.63
N VAL A 51 -5.29 -7.77 20.56
CA VAL A 51 -6.05 -8.14 19.36
C VAL A 51 -6.82 -9.42 19.67
N HIS A 52 -8.10 -9.44 19.32
CA HIS A 52 -9.00 -10.57 19.45
C HIS A 52 -9.38 -11.11 18.06
N TYR A 53 -9.49 -12.42 17.91
CA TYR A 53 -9.99 -13.06 16.69
C TYR A 53 -11.26 -13.83 17.02
N ASN A 54 -12.36 -13.55 16.31
CA ASN A 54 -13.67 -14.15 16.58
C ASN A 54 -14.05 -15.29 15.62
N GLY A 55 -13.13 -15.75 14.77
CA GLY A 55 -13.39 -16.72 13.71
C GLY A 55 -13.67 -16.11 12.33
N SER A 56 -13.98 -14.82 12.27
CA SER A 56 -14.22 -14.09 11.01
C SER A 56 -13.24 -12.95 10.79
N TYR A 57 -12.93 -12.16 11.82
CA TYR A 57 -12.01 -11.03 11.72
C TYR A 57 -11.26 -10.79 13.02
N TYR A 58 -10.16 -10.04 12.90
CA TYR A 58 -9.42 -9.52 14.04
C TYR A 58 -9.98 -8.17 14.45
N SER A 59 -10.00 -7.87 15.76
CA SER A 59 -10.42 -6.58 16.27
C SER A 59 -9.69 -6.17 17.54
N VAL A 60 -9.79 -4.89 17.90
CA VAL A 60 -9.35 -4.34 19.18
C VAL A 60 -10.47 -3.54 19.83
N LYS A 61 -10.52 -3.52 21.16
CA LYS A 61 -11.41 -2.61 21.88
C LYS A 61 -10.84 -1.19 21.84
N GLY A 62 -11.46 -0.33 21.05
CA GLY A 62 -11.23 1.11 21.08
C GLY A 62 -11.88 1.76 22.29
N LYS A 63 -11.67 3.07 22.45
CA LYS A 63 -12.23 3.85 23.57
C LYS A 63 -13.77 3.84 23.57
N TYR A 64 -14.36 3.84 22.39
CA TYR A 64 -15.81 3.91 22.19
C TYR A 64 -16.32 2.57 21.66
N ASP A 65 -15.73 2.11 20.55
CA ASP A 65 -16.23 0.95 19.81
C ASP A 65 -15.19 -0.16 19.68
N GLU A 66 -15.65 -1.32 19.21
CA GLU A 66 -14.76 -2.35 18.67
C GLU A 66 -14.28 -1.91 17.28
N ILE A 67 -12.97 -2.02 17.04
CA ILE A 67 -12.35 -1.62 15.78
C ILE A 67 -11.88 -2.89 15.07
N VAL A 68 -12.51 -3.20 13.94
CA VAL A 68 -12.09 -4.28 13.04
C VAL A 68 -10.72 -3.94 12.45
N ILE A 69 -9.85 -4.94 12.34
CA ILE A 69 -8.52 -4.81 11.75
C ILE A 69 -8.46 -5.71 10.51
N ALA A 70 -8.22 -5.09 9.35
CA ALA A 70 -7.94 -5.78 8.10
C ALA A 70 -6.67 -5.19 7.49
N ASN A 71 -5.58 -5.95 7.45
CA ASN A 71 -4.33 -5.51 6.85
C ASN A 71 -3.46 -6.70 6.43
N LYS A 72 -2.25 -6.45 5.91
CA LYS A 72 -1.31 -7.49 5.43
C LYS A 72 -0.89 -8.53 6.51
N HIS A 73 -1.11 -8.26 7.79
CA HIS A 73 -0.81 -9.17 8.90
C HIS A 73 -2.07 -9.84 9.47
N TYR A 74 -3.19 -9.13 9.49
CA TYR A 74 -4.48 -9.60 10.02
C TYR A 74 -5.52 -9.70 8.89
N PRO A 75 -5.69 -10.88 8.28
CA PRO A 75 -6.69 -11.07 7.23
C PRO A 75 -8.10 -11.23 7.78
N LEU A 76 -9.07 -10.93 6.93
CA LEU A 76 -10.47 -11.29 7.07
C LEU A 76 -10.70 -12.71 6.55
N SER A 77 -11.62 -13.45 7.17
CA SER A 77 -12.11 -14.73 6.68
C SER A 77 -12.78 -14.58 5.31
N SER A 78 -12.71 -15.60 4.47
CA SER A 78 -13.43 -15.66 3.19
C SER A 78 -14.94 -15.52 3.33
N ASP A 79 -15.47 -15.92 4.50
CA ASP A 79 -16.90 -15.94 4.79
C ASP A 79 -17.37 -14.63 5.43
N TYR A 80 -16.45 -13.71 5.78
CA TYR A 80 -16.80 -12.41 6.31
C TYR A 80 -17.31 -11.50 5.19
N ASN A 81 -18.64 -11.37 5.11
CA ASN A 81 -19.34 -10.63 4.07
C ASN A 81 -20.40 -9.70 4.69
N PRO A 82 -19.97 -8.63 5.39
CA PRO A 82 -20.88 -7.76 6.13
C PRO A 82 -21.72 -6.84 5.22
N GLY A 83 -21.36 -6.69 3.95
CA GLY A 83 -21.88 -5.62 3.10
C GLY A 83 -21.37 -4.23 3.52
N GLU A 84 -21.95 -3.19 2.94
CA GLU A 84 -21.61 -1.80 3.26
C GLU A 84 -22.16 -1.38 4.62
N ASN A 85 -21.31 -0.83 5.49
CA ASN A 85 -21.76 -0.31 6.78
C ASN A 85 -22.65 0.94 6.58
N PRO A 86 -23.93 0.91 7.01
CA PRO A 86 -24.87 2.00 6.72
C PRO A 86 -24.51 3.31 7.44
N THR A 87 -23.92 3.25 8.63
CA THR A 87 -23.47 4.44 9.37
C THR A 87 -22.29 5.11 8.66
N ALA A 88 -21.31 4.32 8.23
CA ALA A 88 -20.16 4.81 7.47
C ALA A 88 -20.60 5.42 6.13
N LYS A 89 -21.53 4.76 5.42
CA LYS A 89 -22.13 5.28 4.19
C LYS A 89 -22.77 6.65 4.40
N ALA A 90 -23.61 6.79 5.42
CA ALA A 90 -24.27 8.06 5.71
C ALA A 90 -23.25 9.18 5.94
N LYS A 91 -22.17 8.91 6.68
CA LYS A 91 -21.08 9.88 6.91
C LYS A 91 -20.24 10.16 5.68
N LEU A 92 -20.01 9.18 4.82
CA LEU A 92 -19.36 9.40 3.52
C LEU A 92 -20.19 10.33 2.62
N LEU A 93 -21.51 10.16 2.58
CA LEU A 93 -22.38 11.02 1.78
C LEU A 93 -22.42 12.46 2.30
N GLU A 94 -22.42 12.67 3.63
CA GLU A 94 -22.26 14.00 4.24
C GLU A 94 -20.91 14.64 3.85
N LEU A 95 -19.83 13.85 3.85
CA LEU A 95 -18.49 14.30 3.46
C LEU A 95 -18.46 14.71 1.98
N ILE A 96 -18.95 13.86 1.08
CA ILE A 96 -19.02 14.15 -0.37
C ILE A 96 -19.80 15.43 -0.64
N ALA A 97 -20.98 15.59 -0.03
CA ALA A 97 -21.79 16.79 -0.19
C ALA A 97 -21.08 18.05 0.29
N THR A 98 -20.26 17.94 1.35
CA THR A 98 -19.45 19.05 1.86
C THR A 98 -18.33 19.41 0.89
N MET A 99 -17.61 18.42 0.37
CA MET A 99 -16.56 18.66 -0.65
C MET A 99 -17.14 19.34 -1.90
N GLN A 100 -18.30 18.89 -2.38
CA GLN A 100 -18.96 19.50 -3.53
C GLN A 100 -19.38 20.95 -3.26
N ARG A 101 -19.86 21.26 -2.05
CA ARG A 101 -20.21 22.64 -1.64
C ARG A 101 -18.98 23.55 -1.58
N GLU A 102 -17.83 23.01 -1.22
CA GLU A 102 -16.54 23.71 -1.25
C GLU A 102 -15.95 23.86 -2.67
N GLY A 103 -16.65 23.35 -3.69
CA GLY A 103 -16.26 23.50 -5.09
C GLY A 103 -15.34 22.39 -5.61
N TYR A 104 -15.09 21.33 -4.84
CA TYR A 104 -14.32 20.19 -5.32
C TYR A 104 -15.16 19.31 -6.26
N PRO A 105 -14.62 18.89 -7.42
CA PRO A 105 -15.34 18.09 -8.41
C PRO A 105 -15.38 16.60 -8.02
N ILE A 106 -15.97 16.29 -6.86
CA ILE A 106 -16.07 14.93 -6.32
C ILE A 106 -17.32 14.23 -6.85
N SER A 107 -17.15 13.01 -7.36
CA SER A 107 -18.25 12.16 -7.80
C SER A 107 -19.06 11.61 -6.62
N HIS A 108 -20.34 11.32 -6.85
CA HIS A 108 -21.15 10.52 -5.93
C HIS A 108 -20.82 9.02 -5.98
N GLN A 109 -20.08 8.57 -7.00
CA GLN A 109 -19.66 7.17 -7.13
C GLN A 109 -18.39 6.92 -6.33
N TYR A 110 -18.35 5.80 -5.61
CA TYR A 110 -17.20 5.41 -4.79
C TYR A 110 -17.08 3.88 -4.73
N SER A 111 -15.89 3.37 -4.44
CA SER A 111 -15.64 1.94 -4.20
C SER A 111 -15.72 1.65 -2.70
N GLY A 112 -16.92 1.34 -2.21
CA GLY A 112 -17.17 0.94 -0.83
C GLY A 112 -16.87 -0.53 -0.60
N PHE A 113 -17.89 -1.27 -0.15
CA PHE A 113 -17.81 -2.69 0.18
C PHE A 113 -17.25 -3.55 -0.97
N ARG A 114 -16.29 -4.43 -0.67
CA ARG A 114 -15.81 -5.43 -1.62
C ARG A 114 -15.72 -6.81 -0.98
N SER A 115 -16.58 -7.73 -1.43
CA SER A 115 -16.55 -9.11 -0.97
C SER A 115 -15.22 -9.80 -1.27
N TYR A 116 -14.93 -10.85 -0.50
CA TYR A 116 -13.76 -11.70 -0.74
C TYR A 116 -13.69 -12.18 -2.19
N GLN A 117 -14.80 -12.66 -2.75
CA GLN A 117 -14.83 -13.18 -4.12
C GLN A 117 -14.60 -12.09 -5.17
N THR A 118 -15.12 -10.88 -4.96
CA THR A 118 -14.81 -9.74 -5.83
C THR A 118 -13.31 -9.39 -5.74
N GLN A 119 -12.71 -9.44 -4.54
CA GLN A 119 -11.28 -9.23 -4.37
C GLN A 119 -10.43 -10.34 -5.03
N VAL A 120 -10.89 -11.60 -5.05
CA VAL A 120 -10.25 -12.69 -5.80
C VAL A 120 -10.14 -12.32 -7.27
N THR A 121 -11.27 -12.00 -7.90
CA THR A 121 -11.31 -11.64 -9.32
C THR A 121 -10.44 -10.41 -9.60
N LEU A 122 -10.57 -9.35 -8.79
CA LEU A 122 -9.81 -8.11 -8.96
C LEU A 122 -8.30 -8.34 -8.87
N TYR A 123 -7.84 -9.05 -7.83
CA TYR A 123 -6.43 -9.33 -7.64
C TYR A 123 -5.88 -10.20 -8.79
N GLN A 124 -6.61 -11.24 -9.21
CA GLN A 124 -6.17 -12.09 -10.32
C GLN A 124 -6.12 -11.34 -11.65
N ASN A 125 -7.06 -10.43 -11.91
CA ASN A 125 -7.00 -9.57 -13.10
C ASN A 125 -5.70 -8.75 -13.12
N TYR A 126 -5.30 -8.19 -11.99
CA TYR A 126 -4.05 -7.44 -11.88
C TYR A 126 -2.80 -8.32 -11.99
N VAL A 127 -2.83 -9.53 -11.44
CA VAL A 127 -1.73 -10.51 -11.63
C VAL A 127 -1.57 -10.84 -13.12
N ASN A 128 -2.69 -11.07 -13.81
CA ASN A 128 -2.68 -11.44 -15.23
C ASN A 128 -2.24 -10.28 -16.13
N GLN A 129 -2.59 -9.04 -15.77
CA GLN A 129 -2.30 -7.86 -16.58
C GLN A 129 -0.87 -7.35 -16.35
N ASP A 130 -0.46 -7.22 -15.08
CA ASP A 130 0.73 -6.46 -14.70
C ASP A 130 1.78 -7.31 -13.96
N GLY A 131 1.48 -8.59 -13.73
CA GLY A 131 2.34 -9.50 -12.99
C GLY A 131 2.12 -9.45 -11.48
N LYS A 132 2.52 -10.53 -10.82
CA LYS A 132 2.26 -10.75 -9.39
C LYS A 132 2.85 -9.69 -8.48
N GLU A 133 4.08 -9.27 -8.74
CA GLU A 133 4.80 -8.29 -7.89
C GLU A 133 4.13 -6.91 -7.93
N ALA A 134 3.67 -6.49 -9.11
CA ALA A 134 2.92 -5.24 -9.28
C ALA A 134 1.57 -5.32 -8.54
N ALA A 135 0.83 -6.42 -8.73
CA ALA A 135 -0.44 -6.65 -8.03
C ALA A 135 -0.28 -6.66 -6.50
N ASP A 136 0.77 -7.29 -5.95
CA ASP A 136 1.06 -7.28 -4.51
C ASP A 136 1.40 -5.86 -3.98
N ARG A 137 1.84 -4.96 -4.85
CA ARG A 137 2.22 -3.58 -4.51
C ARG A 137 1.02 -2.63 -4.49
N TYR A 138 0.17 -2.65 -5.51
CA TYR A 138 -0.92 -1.67 -5.65
C TYR A 138 -2.32 -2.23 -5.40
N SER A 139 -2.48 -3.56 -5.38
CA SER A 139 -3.73 -4.24 -5.03
C SER A 139 -3.60 -4.92 -3.66
N ALA A 140 -4.56 -5.77 -3.33
CA ALA A 140 -4.57 -6.57 -2.13
C ALA A 140 -4.90 -8.03 -2.46
N ARG A 141 -4.25 -8.96 -1.79
CA ARG A 141 -4.68 -10.36 -1.83
C ARG A 141 -6.06 -10.48 -1.16
N PRO A 142 -6.92 -11.44 -1.57
CA PRO A 142 -8.22 -11.66 -0.94
C PRO A 142 -8.10 -11.87 0.57
N GLY A 143 -8.95 -11.20 1.34
CA GLY A 143 -8.88 -11.17 2.82
C GLY A 143 -7.94 -10.11 3.40
N TYR A 144 -7.09 -9.46 2.59
CA TYR A 144 -6.12 -8.45 3.06
C TYR A 144 -6.48 -7.01 2.65
N SER A 145 -7.72 -6.80 2.18
CA SER A 145 -8.28 -5.49 1.80
C SER A 145 -9.24 -5.02 2.90
N GLU A 146 -9.24 -3.71 3.19
CA GLU A 146 -10.20 -3.07 4.12
C GLU A 146 -11.56 -2.76 3.47
N HIS A 147 -11.63 -2.73 2.13
CA HIS A 147 -12.88 -2.52 1.37
C HIS A 147 -13.98 -3.51 1.74
#